data_AF-A0A9D4WU82-F1
#
_entry.id   AF-A0A9D4WU82-F1
#
_cell.length_a   1.000
_cell.length_b   1.000
_cell.length_c   1.000
_cell.angle_alpha   90.00
_cell.angle_beta   90.00
_cell.angle_gamma   90.00
#
_symmetry.space_group_name_H-M   'P 1'
#
loop_
_entity.id
_entity.type
_entity.pdbx_description
1 polymer ?
#
loop_
_entity_poly.entity_id
_entity_poly.type
_entity_poly.pdbx_seq_one_letter_code
_entity_poly.pdbx_strand_id
1 'polypeptide(L)'
;MDSTNLQKGVQTETAIFAKWENHTRGIASKMMANMGYREGMGLGLTGQGMVDPIPVKVLPPKQSLDHALKSHKVEGNTEKQRKKRTRGGRRKREKKFAEAIRAAKENEESAPDVFALINTQLAMHGEASNDGGSMKKQQSKSSGEGKKVDRRVLVAYENDVKDLKGQVQKFEQMAEANKKEKPVYDAAMKKLVQTRKALAEAEAVHASASNDVVSKEKEKRWLKF
;
A
#
# COMPACT_ATOMS: atom_id res chain seq x y z
N MET A 1 -58.86 -39.07 -22.83
CA MET A 1 -57.39 -38.89 -22.78
C MET A 1 -57.09 -38.51 -21.35
N ASP A 2 -56.95 -39.53 -20.53
CA ASP A 2 -57.10 -39.43 -19.08
C ASP A 2 -55.87 -38.78 -18.44
N SER A 3 -56.12 -37.70 -17.70
CA SER A 3 -55.13 -37.00 -16.89
C SER A 3 -54.65 -37.92 -15.78
N THR A 4 -53.53 -38.61 -16.01
CA THR A 4 -52.82 -39.38 -15.00
C THR A 4 -52.13 -38.42 -14.02
N ASN A 5 -52.92 -37.90 -13.07
CA ASN A 5 -52.42 -37.34 -11.81
C ASN A 5 -51.82 -38.48 -10.98
N LEU A 6 -50.71 -39.05 -11.46
CA LEU A 6 -49.93 -39.99 -10.69
C LEU A 6 -49.31 -39.24 -9.52
N GLN A 7 -49.65 -39.73 -8.33
CA GLN A 7 -49.09 -39.39 -7.04
C GLN A 7 -47.59 -39.09 -7.17
N LYS A 8 -47.21 -37.81 -7.22
CA LYS A 8 -45.81 -37.43 -7.10
C LYS A 8 -45.42 -37.62 -5.64
N GLY A 9 -44.87 -38.77 -5.29
CA GLY A 9 -44.06 -38.89 -4.07
C GLY A 9 -42.92 -37.87 -4.08
N VAL A 10 -42.20 -37.77 -2.96
CA VAL A 10 -40.88 -37.11 -2.93
C VAL A 10 -40.03 -37.79 -4.00
N GLN A 11 -39.65 -37.05 -5.04
CA GLN A 11 -38.80 -37.55 -6.12
C GLN A 11 -37.40 -37.76 -5.52
N THR A 12 -37.10 -38.97 -5.06
CA THR A 12 -35.82 -39.32 -4.41
C THR A 12 -34.67 -39.50 -5.40
N GLU A 13 -34.95 -39.43 -6.71
CA GLU A 13 -33.95 -39.63 -7.76
C GLU A 13 -33.21 -38.34 -8.17
N THR A 14 -33.65 -37.18 -7.68
CA THR A 14 -32.91 -35.93 -7.90
C THR A 14 -31.83 -35.81 -6.82
N ALA A 15 -30.56 -35.87 -7.22
CA ALA A 15 -29.43 -35.48 -6.37
C ALA A 15 -29.76 -34.14 -5.69
N ILE A 16 -29.55 -34.05 -4.37
CA ILE A 16 -29.89 -32.84 -3.60
C ILE A 16 -28.84 -31.78 -3.93
N PHE A 17 -29.17 -30.81 -4.79
CA PHE A 17 -28.19 -29.83 -5.29
C PHE A 17 -27.85 -28.75 -4.26
N ALA A 18 -28.80 -28.39 -3.40
CA ALA A 18 -28.60 -27.34 -2.41
C ALA A 18 -29.48 -27.54 -1.17
N LYS A 19 -29.03 -27.01 -0.03
CA LYS A 19 -29.70 -27.19 1.28
C LYS A 19 -31.14 -26.67 1.32
N TRP A 20 -31.49 -25.68 0.49
CA TRP A 20 -32.87 -25.19 0.37
C TRP A 20 -33.78 -26.18 -0.36
N GLU A 21 -33.24 -27.04 -1.22
CA GLU A 21 -34.03 -28.04 -1.95
C GLU A 21 -34.62 -29.11 -1.04
N ASN A 22 -34.03 -29.36 0.13
CA ASN A 22 -34.59 -30.24 1.16
C ASN A 22 -36.02 -29.87 1.57
N HIS A 23 -36.40 -28.61 1.39
CA HIS A 23 -37.71 -28.09 1.74
C HIS A 23 -38.62 -27.90 0.52
N THR A 24 -38.21 -28.40 -0.65
CA THR A 24 -38.96 -28.32 -1.91
C THR A 24 -38.99 -29.68 -2.62
N ARG A 25 -39.80 -29.82 -3.67
CA ARG A 25 -39.94 -31.08 -4.43
C ARG A 25 -38.92 -31.22 -5.57
N GLY A 26 -37.74 -30.60 -5.45
CA GLY A 26 -36.69 -30.67 -6.48
C GLY A 26 -37.09 -30.08 -7.85
N ILE A 27 -38.06 -29.16 -7.88
CA ILE A 27 -38.57 -28.59 -9.15
C ILE A 27 -37.49 -27.75 -9.83
N ALA A 28 -36.77 -26.94 -9.04
CA ALA A 28 -35.73 -26.06 -9.55
C ALA A 28 -34.48 -26.84 -9.99
N SER A 29 -34.06 -27.87 -9.26
CA SER A 29 -33.02 -28.79 -9.71
C SER A 29 -33.36 -29.51 -11.00
N LYS A 30 -34.60 -29.99 -11.12
CA LYS A 30 -35.09 -30.56 -12.38
C LYS A 30 -35.03 -29.57 -13.54
N MET A 31 -35.39 -28.30 -13.29
CA MET A 31 -35.30 -27.25 -14.30
C MET A 31 -33.85 -26.97 -14.71
N MET A 32 -32.93 -26.88 -13.73
CA MET A 32 -31.50 -26.68 -14.01
C MET A 32 -30.92 -27.82 -14.84
N ALA A 33 -31.19 -29.07 -14.47
CA ALA A 33 -30.75 -30.24 -15.23
C ALA A 33 -31.28 -30.24 -16.67
N ASN A 34 -32.56 -29.88 -16.86
CA ASN A 34 -33.16 -29.74 -18.19
C ASN A 34 -32.52 -28.61 -19.03
N MET A 35 -31.97 -27.59 -18.38
CA MET A 35 -31.23 -26.51 -19.03
C MET A 35 -29.75 -26.86 -19.29
N GLY A 36 -29.34 -28.10 -19.02
CA GLY A 36 -27.97 -28.58 -19.27
C GLY A 36 -27.00 -28.34 -18.11
N TYR A 37 -27.50 -27.97 -16.93
CA TYR A 37 -26.66 -27.91 -15.74
C TYR A 37 -26.19 -29.31 -15.32
N ARG A 38 -24.91 -29.41 -14.96
CA ARG A 38 -24.27 -30.64 -14.48
C ARG A 38 -23.82 -30.45 -13.04
N GLU A 39 -24.14 -31.41 -12.18
CA GLU A 39 -23.72 -31.38 -10.78
C GLU A 39 -22.19 -31.22 -10.65
N GLY A 40 -21.76 -30.32 -9.77
CA GLY A 40 -20.34 -30.03 -9.55
C GLY A 40 -19.70 -29.06 -10.53
N MET A 41 -20.43 -28.58 -11.56
CA MET A 41 -19.96 -27.52 -12.44
C MET A 41 -20.52 -26.15 -12.03
N GLY A 42 -19.72 -25.10 -12.27
CA GLY A 42 -20.18 -23.73 -12.19
C GLY A 42 -21.20 -23.41 -13.29
N LEU A 43 -21.99 -22.36 -13.09
CA LEU A 43 -22.81 -21.79 -14.16
C LEU A 43 -21.95 -20.96 -15.13
N GLY A 44 -22.41 -20.79 -16.38
CA GLY A 44 -21.72 -20.00 -17.41
C GLY A 44 -21.24 -20.85 -18.59
N LEU A 45 -20.76 -20.19 -19.65
CA LEU A 45 -20.45 -20.82 -20.95
C LEU A 45 -19.44 -21.98 -20.84
N THR A 46 -18.43 -21.80 -19.98
CA THR A 46 -17.37 -22.79 -19.72
C THR A 46 -17.45 -23.37 -18.31
N GLY A 47 -18.55 -23.11 -17.59
CA GLY A 47 -18.68 -23.47 -16.18
C GLY A 47 -17.80 -22.65 -15.23
N GLN A 48 -17.43 -21.42 -15.61
CA GLN A 48 -16.57 -20.52 -14.82
C GLN A 48 -17.18 -20.06 -13.47
N GLY A 49 -18.49 -20.24 -13.31
CA GLY A 49 -19.24 -19.78 -12.15
C GLY A 49 -18.80 -20.52 -10.89
N MET A 50 -19.09 -19.92 -9.75
CA MET A 50 -18.79 -20.55 -8.48
C MET A 50 -19.82 -21.64 -8.17
N VAL A 51 -19.34 -22.80 -7.74
CA VAL A 51 -20.18 -23.95 -7.35
C VAL A 51 -20.80 -23.69 -5.98
N ASP A 52 -19.96 -23.30 -5.01
CA ASP A 52 -20.40 -23.06 -3.64
C ASP A 52 -20.94 -21.63 -3.45
N PRO A 53 -22.00 -21.45 -2.64
CA PRO A 53 -22.52 -20.12 -2.34
C PRO A 53 -21.52 -19.30 -1.51
N ILE A 54 -21.55 -17.96 -1.67
CA ILE A 54 -20.71 -17.05 -0.88
C ILE A 54 -21.22 -17.04 0.58
N PRO A 55 -20.40 -17.41 1.57
CA PRO A 55 -20.77 -17.27 2.97
C PRO A 55 -20.75 -15.79 3.37
N VAL A 56 -21.85 -15.30 3.95
CA VAL A 56 -21.97 -13.92 4.44
C VAL A 56 -21.90 -13.90 5.97
N LYS A 57 -20.96 -13.13 6.52
CA LYS A 57 -20.83 -12.92 7.98
C LYS A 57 -21.55 -11.63 8.38
N VAL A 58 -22.70 -11.76 9.04
CA VAL A 58 -23.44 -10.61 9.58
C VAL A 58 -22.80 -10.17 10.90
N LEU A 59 -22.44 -8.89 11.00
CA LEU A 59 -21.94 -8.31 12.23
C LEU A 59 -23.09 -7.90 13.16
N PRO A 60 -22.91 -7.99 14.48
CA PRO A 60 -23.86 -7.42 15.44
C PRO A 60 -24.10 -5.92 15.20
N PRO A 61 -25.31 -5.41 15.49
CA PRO A 61 -25.61 -4.00 15.32
C PRO A 61 -24.67 -3.13 16.17
N LYS A 62 -24.35 -1.93 15.66
CA LYS A 62 -23.45 -0.94 16.31
C LYS A 62 -21.98 -1.37 16.44
N GLN A 63 -21.54 -2.45 15.78
CA GLN A 63 -20.12 -2.77 15.68
C GLN A 63 -19.48 -2.12 14.46
N SER A 64 -18.24 -1.63 14.61
CA SER A 64 -17.47 -1.08 13.50
C SER A 64 -16.88 -2.19 12.61
N LEU A 65 -16.61 -1.85 11.35
CA LEU A 65 -15.94 -2.75 10.39
C LEU A 65 -14.56 -3.23 10.88
N ASP A 66 -13.90 -2.46 11.75
CA ASP A 66 -12.63 -2.85 12.38
C ASP A 66 -12.74 -4.16 13.18
N HIS A 67 -13.92 -4.46 13.74
CA HIS A 67 -14.14 -5.72 14.46
C HIS A 67 -14.17 -6.93 13.51
N ALA A 68 -14.72 -6.77 12.30
CA ALA A 68 -14.69 -7.83 11.28
C ALA A 68 -13.25 -8.19 10.90
N LEU A 69 -12.41 -7.17 10.66
CA LEU A 69 -11.00 -7.34 10.30
C LEU A 69 -10.19 -8.00 11.43
N LYS A 70 -10.49 -7.67 12.70
CA LYS A 70 -9.86 -8.32 13.86
C LYS A 70 -10.23 -9.80 13.94
N SER A 71 -11.49 -10.17 13.68
CA SER A 71 -11.91 -11.58 13.71
C SER A 71 -11.14 -12.46 12.70
N HIS A 72 -10.87 -11.93 11.50
CA HIS A 72 -10.07 -12.64 10.49
C HIS A 72 -8.59 -12.81 10.91
N LYS A 73 -8.01 -11.83 11.60
CA LYS A 73 -6.64 -11.94 12.14
C LYS A 73 -6.52 -12.93 13.31
N VAL A 74 -7.59 -13.07 14.09
CA VAL A 74 -7.63 -13.96 15.25
C VAL A 74 -7.78 -15.43 14.82
N GLU A 75 -8.61 -15.73 13.81
CA GLU A 75 -8.75 -17.10 13.30
C GLU A 75 -7.46 -17.62 12.63
N GLY A 76 -6.66 -16.74 12.01
CA GLY A 76 -5.37 -17.13 11.41
C GLY A 76 -4.21 -17.39 12.40
N ASN A 77 -4.39 -17.16 13.71
CA ASN A 77 -3.26 -17.21 14.67
C ASN A 77 -3.58 -17.78 16.07
N THR A 78 -4.79 -18.31 16.31
CA THR A 78 -5.20 -18.68 17.68
C THR A 78 -4.96 -20.12 18.10
N GLU A 79 -4.55 -21.03 17.22
CA GLU A 79 -4.31 -22.42 17.62
C GLU A 79 -2.96 -22.68 18.29
N LYS A 80 -1.98 -21.77 18.21
CA LYS A 80 -0.60 -22.07 18.66
C LYS A 80 -0.08 -21.34 19.90
N GLN A 81 -0.86 -20.52 20.60
CA GLN A 81 -0.35 -19.69 21.72
C GLN A 81 -1.19 -19.75 23.00
N ARG A 82 -1.75 -20.91 23.36
CA ARG A 82 -2.25 -21.17 24.73
C ARG A 82 -1.38 -22.17 25.49
N LYS A 83 -0.05 -22.01 25.44
CA LYS A 83 0.82 -22.58 26.49
C LYS A 83 0.72 -21.69 27.72
N LYS A 84 0.17 -22.23 28.81
CA LYS A 84 0.15 -21.61 30.15
C LYS A 84 1.60 -21.26 30.55
N ARG A 85 1.98 -20.00 30.42
CA ARG A 85 3.30 -19.50 30.87
C ARG A 85 3.13 -18.89 32.26
N THR A 86 3.95 -19.36 33.17
CA THR A 86 3.96 -19.01 34.60
C THR A 86 3.89 -17.50 34.85
N ARG A 87 3.01 -17.12 35.78
CA ARG A 87 2.60 -15.74 36.13
C ARG A 87 3.76 -14.82 36.56
N GLY A 88 4.94 -15.36 36.87
CA GLY A 88 6.11 -14.59 37.33
C GLY A 88 6.98 -13.96 36.23
N GLY A 89 7.02 -14.53 35.02
CA GLY A 89 7.92 -14.05 33.95
C GLY A 89 7.37 -12.88 33.13
N ARG A 90 6.05 -12.66 33.18
CA ARG A 90 5.34 -11.68 32.35
C ARG A 90 5.70 -10.23 32.73
N ARG A 91 5.69 -9.90 34.02
CA ARG A 91 6.05 -8.55 34.52
C ARG A 91 7.49 -8.15 34.18
N LYS A 92 8.46 -9.05 34.32
CA LYS A 92 9.86 -8.76 33.93
C LYS A 92 10.00 -8.51 32.43
N ARG A 93 9.26 -9.24 31.60
CA ARG A 93 9.29 -9.09 30.15
C ARG A 93 8.60 -7.79 29.72
N GLU A 94 7.41 -7.50 30.26
CA GLU A 94 6.67 -6.26 30.02
C GLU A 94 7.48 -5.02 30.45
N LYS A 95 8.18 -5.06 31.59
CA LYS A 95 9.05 -3.96 32.03
C LYS A 95 10.17 -3.69 31.02
N LYS A 96 10.84 -4.74 30.52
CA LYS A 96 11.89 -4.61 29.50
C LYS A 96 11.36 -4.05 28.17
N PHE A 97 10.18 -4.51 27.73
CA PHE A 97 9.58 -3.98 26.50
C PHE A 97 9.14 -2.53 26.66
N ALA A 98 8.57 -2.16 27.81
CA ALA A 98 8.20 -0.77 28.09
C ALA A 98 9.42 0.16 28.13
N GLU A 99 10.53 -0.30 28.70
CA GLU A 99 11.80 0.44 28.77
C GLU A 99 12.44 0.60 27.38
N ALA A 100 12.39 -0.44 26.53
CA ALA A 100 12.82 -0.35 25.14
C ALA A 100 11.96 0.63 24.31
N ILE A 101 10.64 0.65 24.53
CA ILE A 101 9.74 1.60 23.87
C ILE A 101 10.03 3.03 24.34
N ARG A 102 10.28 3.23 25.64
CA ARG A 102 10.66 4.56 26.18
C ARG A 102 12.00 5.03 25.63
N ALA A 103 13.01 4.17 25.58
CA ALA A 103 14.32 4.51 25.02
C ALA A 103 14.27 4.81 23.50
N ALA A 104 13.40 4.12 22.76
CA ALA A 104 13.15 4.43 21.35
C ALA A 104 12.46 5.79 21.20
N LYS A 105 11.44 6.07 22.04
CA LYS A 105 10.72 7.35 22.05
C LYS A 105 11.61 8.52 22.48
N GLU A 106 12.51 8.32 23.44
CA GLU A 106 13.48 9.31 23.90
C GLU A 106 14.51 9.65 22.80
N ASN A 107 14.98 8.65 22.05
CA ASN A 107 15.82 8.90 20.87
C ASN A 107 15.06 9.67 19.77
N GLU A 108 13.77 9.38 19.58
CA GLU A 108 12.92 10.09 18.63
C GLU A 108 12.58 11.53 19.09
N GLU A 109 12.39 11.75 20.40
CA GLU A 109 12.19 13.07 21.02
C GLU A 109 13.48 13.91 21.07
N SER A 110 14.65 13.28 21.08
CA SER A 110 15.95 13.96 20.96
C SER A 110 16.35 14.29 19.52
N ALA A 111 15.62 13.77 18.53
CA ALA A 111 15.81 14.20 17.15
C ALA A 111 15.35 15.66 17.02
N PRO A 112 16.07 16.51 16.26
CA PRO A 112 15.69 17.90 16.09
C PRO A 112 14.35 18.00 15.36
N ASP A 113 13.26 18.16 16.13
CA ASP A 113 11.90 18.37 15.65
C ASP A 113 11.72 19.79 15.12
N VAL A 114 10.76 19.98 14.21
CA VAL A 114 10.41 21.29 13.64
C VAL A 114 10.06 22.29 14.74
N PHE A 115 9.45 21.82 15.83
CA PHE A 115 9.15 22.63 17.01
C PHE A 115 10.39 22.97 17.85
N ALA A 116 11.40 22.10 17.90
CA ALA A 116 12.69 22.42 18.52
C ALA A 116 13.41 23.53 17.74
N LEU A 117 13.32 23.53 16.42
CA LEU A 117 13.82 24.61 15.57
C LEU A 117 13.08 25.94 15.82
N ILE A 118 11.76 25.90 15.95
CA ILE A 118 10.94 27.09 16.25
C ILE A 118 11.27 27.61 17.66
N ASN A 119 11.41 26.74 18.65
CA ASN A 119 11.71 27.13 20.02
C ASN A 119 13.12 27.72 20.14
N THR A 120 14.10 27.17 19.41
CA THR A 120 15.46 27.74 19.38
C THR A 120 15.50 29.07 18.61
N GLN A 121 14.88 29.17 17.43
CA GLN A 121 14.92 30.38 16.61
C GLN A 121 14.07 31.53 17.17
N LEU A 122 12.96 31.25 17.85
CA LEU A 122 12.15 32.29 18.50
C LEU A 122 12.70 32.65 19.89
N ALA A 123 13.24 31.71 20.66
CA ALA A 123 13.90 32.04 21.94
C ALA A 123 15.17 32.88 21.74
N MET A 124 15.93 32.64 20.66
CA MET A 124 17.11 33.44 20.33
C MET A 124 16.79 34.88 19.88
N HIS A 125 15.54 35.17 19.46
CA HIS A 125 15.12 36.52 19.10
C HIS A 125 14.55 37.32 20.29
N GLY A 126 14.41 36.70 21.46
CA GLY A 126 13.95 37.33 22.71
C GLY A 126 15.06 37.92 23.58
N GLU A 127 16.33 37.52 23.39
CA GLU A 127 17.49 37.99 24.18
C GLU A 127 18.70 38.35 23.31
N ALA A 128 18.48 39.18 22.28
CA ALA A 128 19.57 39.81 21.52
C ALA A 128 19.35 41.33 21.45
N SER A 129 19.31 41.94 22.63
CA SER A 129 19.63 43.36 22.84
C SER A 129 20.50 43.50 24.08
N ASN A 130 21.56 42.69 24.19
CA ASN A 130 22.82 43.20 24.71
C ASN A 130 23.96 42.19 24.56
N ASP A 131 25.12 42.81 24.38
CA ASP A 131 26.46 42.33 24.67
C ASP A 131 27.20 41.47 23.64
N GLY A 132 28.35 42.03 23.24
CA GLY A 132 29.28 41.46 22.29
C GLY A 132 30.19 40.44 22.95
N GLY A 133 30.65 39.47 22.14
CA GLY A 133 31.64 38.54 22.66
C GLY A 133 31.96 37.38 21.73
N SER A 134 33.01 37.58 20.94
CA SER A 134 34.02 36.58 20.58
C SER A 134 33.64 35.39 19.68
N MET A 135 34.12 35.51 18.45
CA MET A 135 34.72 34.47 17.62
C MET A 135 34.92 33.09 18.28
N LYS A 136 34.26 32.06 17.73
CA LYS A 136 34.90 30.74 17.58
C LYS A 136 34.58 30.16 16.21
N LYS A 137 35.54 30.40 15.32
CA LYS A 137 35.71 29.79 14.00
C LYS A 137 35.88 28.27 14.16
N GLN A 138 34.84 27.50 13.87
CA GLN A 138 34.99 26.08 13.58
C GLN A 138 35.02 25.89 12.07
N GLN A 139 36.24 25.79 11.55
CA GLN A 139 36.53 25.35 10.20
C GLN A 139 36.04 23.90 10.05
N SER A 140 34.92 23.68 9.36
CA SER A 140 34.70 22.40 8.69
C SER A 140 35.58 22.41 7.44
N LYS A 141 36.73 21.77 7.59
CA LYS A 141 37.75 21.53 6.57
C LYS A 141 37.08 21.00 5.30
N SER A 142 37.08 21.83 4.27
CA SER A 142 36.94 21.43 2.88
C SER A 142 38.08 20.46 2.54
N SER A 143 37.80 19.17 2.51
CA SER A 143 38.58 18.22 1.72
C SER A 143 37.75 17.89 0.49
N GLY A 144 38.16 18.47 -0.64
CA GLY A 144 37.64 18.10 -1.93
C GLY A 144 37.94 16.63 -2.21
N GLU A 145 36.93 15.79 -2.05
CA GLU A 145 36.77 14.59 -2.85
C GLU A 145 35.45 14.76 -3.57
N GLY A 146 35.51 14.98 -4.89
CA GLY A 146 34.32 15.13 -5.72
C GLY A 146 33.36 14.00 -5.43
N LYS A 147 32.11 14.34 -5.05
CA LYS A 147 31.03 13.37 -4.86
C LYS A 147 31.09 12.38 -6.02
N LYS A 148 31.57 11.16 -5.75
CA LYS A 148 31.55 10.08 -6.73
C LYS A 148 30.07 9.83 -6.97
N VAL A 149 29.60 10.20 -8.15
CA VAL A 149 28.31 9.75 -8.65
C VAL A 149 28.49 8.27 -8.90
N ASP A 150 28.26 7.46 -7.86
CA ASP A 150 28.31 6.02 -7.95
C ASP A 150 27.21 5.55 -8.91
N ARG A 151 27.39 4.43 -9.62
CA ARG A 151 26.38 3.87 -10.53
C ARG A 151 24.99 3.72 -9.87
N ARG A 152 24.96 3.57 -8.54
CA ARG A 152 23.71 3.50 -7.74
C ARG A 152 22.90 4.79 -7.80
N VAL A 153 23.56 5.95 -7.91
CA VAL A 153 22.91 7.26 -8.00
C VAL A 153 22.28 7.46 -9.38
N LEU A 154 22.90 6.96 -10.46
CA LEU A 154 22.29 6.95 -11.79
C LEU A 154 21.01 6.12 -11.81
N VAL A 155 21.01 4.94 -11.19
CA VAL A 155 19.81 4.09 -11.08
C VAL A 155 18.69 4.81 -10.30
N ALA A 156 19.02 5.60 -9.28
CA ALA A 156 18.03 6.40 -8.57
C ALA A 156 17.38 7.45 -9.49
N TYR A 157 18.18 8.20 -10.25
CA TYR A 157 17.66 9.15 -11.24
C TYR A 157 16.84 8.49 -12.34
N GLU A 158 17.21 7.28 -12.80
CA GLU A 158 16.41 6.52 -13.76
C GLU A 158 15.03 6.13 -13.20
N ASN A 159 14.97 5.74 -11.92
CA ASN A 159 13.71 5.43 -11.27
C ASN A 159 12.84 6.68 -11.10
N ASP A 160 13.43 7.81 -10.69
CA ASP A 160 12.72 9.09 -10.56
C ASP A 160 12.11 9.53 -11.92
N VAL A 161 12.85 9.37 -13.02
CA VAL A 161 12.36 9.66 -14.37
C VAL A 161 11.20 8.71 -14.77
N LYS A 162 11.28 7.42 -14.42
CA LYS A 162 10.20 6.45 -14.68
C LYS A 162 8.94 6.80 -13.89
N ASP A 163 9.08 7.16 -12.62
CA ASP A 163 7.96 7.53 -11.77
C ASP A 163 7.25 8.81 -12.27
N LEU A 164 8.02 9.82 -12.68
CA LEU A 164 7.49 11.04 -13.29
C LEU A 164 6.78 10.77 -14.62
N LYS A 165 7.29 9.85 -15.45
CA LYS A 165 6.60 9.39 -16.68
C LYS A 165 5.26 8.74 -16.37
N GLY A 166 5.21 7.89 -15.34
CA GLY A 166 3.95 7.31 -14.86
C GLY A 166 2.95 8.36 -14.37
N GLN A 167 3.42 9.38 -13.66
CA GLN A 167 2.58 10.49 -13.22
C GLN A 167 2.05 11.32 -14.39
N VAL A 168 2.85 11.57 -15.42
CA VAL A 168 2.40 12.28 -16.65
C VAL A 168 1.27 11.50 -17.30
N GLN A 169 1.42 10.19 -17.53
CA GLN A 169 0.36 9.36 -18.11
C GLN A 169 -0.93 9.40 -17.28
N LYS A 170 -0.80 9.33 -15.94
CA LYS A 170 -1.96 9.40 -15.04
C LYS A 170 -2.70 10.74 -15.15
N PHE A 171 -1.98 11.86 -15.15
CA PHE A 171 -2.60 13.18 -15.26
C PHE A 171 -3.17 13.44 -16.66
N GLU A 172 -2.56 12.88 -17.71
CA GLU A 172 -3.07 12.91 -19.08
C GLU A 172 -4.39 12.15 -19.19
N GLN A 173 -4.45 10.91 -18.68
CA GLN A 173 -5.70 10.15 -18.61
C GLN A 173 -6.77 10.86 -17.77
N MET A 174 -6.39 11.49 -16.65
CA MET A 174 -7.32 12.24 -15.81
C MET A 174 -7.85 13.49 -16.52
N ALA A 175 -7.03 14.19 -17.29
CA ALA A 175 -7.47 15.31 -18.11
C ALA A 175 -8.39 14.83 -19.24
N GLU A 176 -8.10 13.70 -19.87
CA GLU A 176 -8.93 13.15 -20.94
C GLU A 176 -10.29 12.66 -20.45
N ALA A 177 -10.33 11.98 -19.30
CA ALA A 177 -11.55 11.48 -18.69
C ALA A 177 -12.46 12.62 -18.22
N ASN A 178 -11.89 13.73 -17.75
CA ASN A 178 -12.63 14.83 -17.13
C ASN A 178 -12.82 16.05 -18.06
N LYS A 179 -12.74 15.90 -19.39
CA LYS A 179 -12.91 17.02 -20.36
C LYS A 179 -14.20 17.85 -20.17
N LYS A 180 -15.25 17.25 -19.61
CA LYS A 180 -16.55 17.90 -19.37
C LYS A 180 -16.60 18.66 -18.05
N GLU A 181 -15.75 18.28 -17.09
CA GLU A 181 -15.70 18.88 -15.74
C GLU A 181 -14.56 19.91 -15.68
N LYS A 182 -14.89 21.16 -16.04
CA LYS A 182 -13.93 22.26 -16.17
C LYS A 182 -12.98 22.45 -14.96
N PRO A 183 -13.43 22.47 -13.68
CA PRO A 183 -12.51 22.66 -12.56
C PRO A 183 -11.54 21.49 -12.36
N VAL A 184 -11.98 20.26 -12.64
CA VAL A 184 -11.15 19.05 -12.52
C VAL A 184 -10.15 18.98 -13.67
N TYR A 185 -10.60 19.31 -14.88
CA TYR A 185 -9.74 19.41 -16.06
C TYR A 185 -8.64 20.46 -15.87
N ASP A 186 -8.98 21.66 -15.41
CA ASP A 186 -8.01 22.74 -15.20
C ASP A 186 -6.97 22.37 -14.12
N ALA A 187 -7.40 21.69 -13.04
CA ALA A 187 -6.51 21.19 -12.01
C ALA A 187 -5.58 20.07 -12.55
N ALA A 188 -6.12 19.13 -13.32
CA ALA A 188 -5.37 18.05 -13.96
C ALA A 188 -4.33 18.60 -14.94
N MET A 189 -4.72 19.56 -15.77
CA MET A 189 -3.85 20.24 -16.73
C MET A 189 -2.71 20.99 -16.05
N LYS A 190 -3.00 21.74 -14.97
CA LYS A 190 -1.94 22.42 -14.19
C LYS A 190 -0.94 21.41 -13.61
N LYS A 191 -1.42 20.28 -13.09
CA LYS A 191 -0.55 19.22 -12.56
C LYS A 191 0.26 18.54 -13.66
N LEU A 192 -0.34 18.28 -14.81
CA LEU A 192 0.33 17.73 -15.98
C LEU A 192 1.48 18.64 -16.46
N VAL A 193 1.27 19.96 -16.51
CA VAL A 193 2.34 20.91 -16.88
C VAL A 193 3.46 20.91 -15.84
N GLN A 194 3.12 20.91 -14.54
CA GLN A 194 4.11 20.82 -13.46
C GLN A 194 4.93 19.53 -13.54
N THR A 195 4.30 18.39 -13.76
CA THR A 195 5.01 17.10 -13.86
C THR A 195 5.83 16.98 -15.13
N ARG A 196 5.37 17.52 -16.27
CA ARG A 196 6.19 17.60 -17.49
C ARG A 196 7.44 18.46 -17.29
N LYS A 197 7.33 19.59 -16.56
CA LYS A 197 8.48 20.42 -16.21
C LYS A 197 9.46 19.67 -15.29
N ALA A 198 8.94 19.01 -14.24
CA ALA A 198 9.76 18.21 -13.33
C ALA A 198 10.44 17.02 -14.04
N LEU A 199 9.76 16.39 -14.99
CA LEU A 199 10.33 15.34 -15.84
C LEU A 199 11.51 15.89 -16.66
N ALA A 200 11.34 17.04 -17.30
CA ALA A 200 12.42 17.66 -18.07
C ALA A 200 13.64 18.03 -17.19
N GLU A 201 13.40 18.54 -15.98
CA GLU A 201 14.46 18.82 -15.00
C GLU A 201 15.17 17.53 -14.54
N ALA A 202 14.43 16.47 -14.22
CA ALA A 202 14.99 15.19 -13.84
C ALA A 202 15.78 14.51 -14.98
N GLU A 203 15.29 14.61 -16.22
CA GLU A 203 16.01 14.11 -17.40
C GLU A 203 17.29 14.91 -17.66
N ALA A 204 17.28 16.23 -17.46
CA ALA A 204 18.48 17.07 -17.56
C ALA A 204 19.52 16.73 -16.48
N VAL A 205 19.07 16.49 -15.23
CA VAL A 205 19.95 16.04 -14.13
C VAL A 205 20.51 14.65 -14.39
N HIS A 206 19.69 13.72 -14.88
CA HIS A 206 20.15 12.39 -15.27
C HIS A 206 21.18 12.46 -16.40
N ALA A 207 20.94 13.29 -17.42
CA ALA A 207 21.86 13.49 -18.54
C ALA A 207 23.20 14.11 -18.11
N SER A 208 23.18 15.13 -17.25
CA SER A 208 24.41 15.74 -16.74
C SER A 208 25.19 14.76 -15.86
N ALA A 209 24.52 14.04 -14.95
CA ALA A 209 25.14 13.01 -14.13
C ALA A 209 25.75 11.87 -14.95
N SER A 210 25.06 11.44 -16.01
CA SER A 210 25.56 10.40 -16.93
C SER A 210 26.81 10.89 -17.69
N ASN A 211 26.76 12.10 -18.25
CA ASN A 211 27.90 12.70 -18.95
C ASN A 211 29.12 12.86 -18.02
N ASP A 212 28.92 13.24 -16.77
CA ASP A 212 29.97 13.36 -15.75
C ASP A 212 30.60 12.02 -15.38
N VAL A 213 29.82 10.94 -15.32
CA VAL A 213 30.35 9.59 -15.08
C VAL A 213 31.16 9.12 -16.28
N VAL A 214 30.65 9.33 -17.49
CA VAL A 214 31.33 8.94 -18.73
C VAL A 214 32.64 9.71 -18.93
N SER A 215 32.66 11.02 -18.65
CA SER A 215 33.88 11.83 -18.76
C SER A 215 34.95 11.37 -17.78
N LYS A 216 34.58 11.11 -16.52
CA LYS A 216 35.48 10.55 -15.49
C LYS A 216 35.98 9.15 -15.84
N GLU A 217 35.16 8.30 -16.46
CA GLU A 217 35.59 6.98 -16.94
C GLU A 217 36.59 7.09 -18.09
N LYS A 218 36.39 8.03 -19.03
CA LYS A 218 37.33 8.31 -20.11
C LYS A 218 38.67 8.82 -19.59
N GLU A 219 38.67 9.75 -18.65
CA GLU A 219 39.88 10.29 -18.01
C GLU A 219 40.68 9.20 -17.27
N LYS A 220 40.00 8.36 -16.48
CA LYS A 220 40.63 7.19 -15.83
C LYS A 220 41.22 6.20 -16.83
N ARG A 221 40.62 6.06 -18.02
CA ARG A 221 41.14 5.18 -19.08
C ARG A 221 42.38 5.78 -19.74
N TRP A 222 42.47 7.10 -19.86
CA TRP A 222 43.65 7.80 -20.34
C TRP A 222 44.81 7.74 -19.35
N LEU A 223 44.54 7.89 -18.04
CA LEU A 223 45.54 7.82 -16.96
C LEU A 223 46.09 6.39 -16.69
N LYS A 224 45.59 5.37 -17.40
CA LYS A 224 46.06 3.97 -17.28
C LYS A 224 47.18 3.60 -18.26
N PHE A 225 47.53 4.52 -19.17
CA PHE A 225 48.64 4.41 -20.10
C PHE A 225 49.65 5.53 -19.82
#